data_AF-A0A2V4A247-F1
#
_entry.id   AF-A0A2V4A247-F1
#
_cell.length_a   1.000
_cell.length_b   1.000
_cell.length_c   1.000
_cell.angle_alpha   90.00
_cell.angle_beta   90.00
_cell.angle_gamma   90.00
#
_symmetry.space_group_name_H-M   'P 1'
#
loop_
_entity.id
_entity.type
_entity.pdbx_description
1 polymer ?
#
loop_
_entity_poly.entity_id
_entity_poly.type
_entity_poly.pdbx_seq_one_letter_code
_entity_poly.pdbx_strand_id
1 'polypeptide(L)'
;MIELEPEYLNKIANQLIVISSLLSGFSIAVLANLLVSNTEKRISNHILKVTTIAAACFLITLFAMTKIVMMTTDGFPLNVDSSELRLPKITGFLAFMFGIIALSVLIALSGWTKSRKTGIFTTIIGVITFIAILINL
;
A
#
# COMPACT_ATOMS: atom_id res chain seq x y z
N MET A 1 -7.40 -20.06 16.99
CA MET A 1 -6.88 -19.49 15.73
C MET A 1 -5.97 -20.55 15.14
N ILE A 2 -6.09 -20.86 13.85
CA ILE A 2 -5.13 -21.75 13.18
C ILE A 2 -3.78 -21.03 13.22
N GLU A 3 -2.80 -21.56 13.95
CA GLU A 3 -1.44 -21.05 13.91
C GLU A 3 -0.86 -21.38 12.53
N LEU A 4 -0.56 -20.33 11.76
CA LEU A 4 0.08 -20.48 10.46
C LEU A 4 1.53 -20.88 10.68
N GLU A 5 1.98 -21.86 9.90
CA GLU A 5 3.37 -22.32 9.91
C GLU A 5 4.32 -21.15 9.59
N PRO A 6 5.47 -21.02 10.30
CA PRO A 6 6.41 -19.93 10.09
C PRO A 6 6.89 -19.81 8.64
N GLU A 7 7.09 -20.94 7.95
CA GLU A 7 7.50 -20.96 6.54
C GLU A 7 6.46 -20.29 5.63
N TYR A 8 5.17 -20.56 5.86
CA TYR A 8 4.08 -19.97 5.10
C TYR A 8 3.95 -18.46 5.37
N LEU A 9 4.10 -18.03 6.63
CA LEU A 9 4.13 -16.61 7.00
C LEU A 9 5.28 -15.86 6.34
N ASN A 10 6.46 -16.49 6.28
CA ASN A 10 7.63 -15.92 5.64
C ASN A 10 7.40 -15.71 4.12
N LYS A 11 6.78 -16.69 3.44
CA LYS A 11 6.40 -16.58 2.02
C LYS A 11 5.43 -15.43 1.76
N ILE A 12 4.38 -15.30 2.56
CA ILE A 12 3.43 -14.18 2.44
C ILE A 12 4.13 -12.84 2.71
N ALA A 13 4.91 -12.76 3.77
CA ALA A 13 5.60 -11.53 4.16
C ALA A 13 6.56 -11.07 3.06
N ASN A 14 7.33 -11.97 2.44
CA ASN A 14 8.20 -11.65 1.31
C ASN A 14 7.44 -11.11 0.09
N GLN A 15 6.29 -11.70 -0.26
CA GLN A 15 5.46 -11.18 -1.35
C GLN A 15 4.95 -9.76 -1.06
N LEU A 16 4.46 -9.54 0.16
CA LEU A 16 3.97 -8.22 0.57
C LEU A 16 5.09 -7.18 0.64
N ILE A 17 6.32 -7.56 1.01
CA ILE A 17 7.52 -6.71 0.95
C ILE A 17 7.77 -6.26 -0.49
N VAL A 18 7.78 -7.18 -1.44
CA VAL A 18 8.03 -6.87 -2.86
C VAL A 18 6.95 -5.95 -3.41
N ILE A 19 5.67 -6.27 -3.19
CA ILE A 19 4.56 -5.44 -3.67
C ILE A 19 4.60 -4.05 -3.02
N SER A 20 4.77 -3.99 -1.70
CA SER A 20 4.74 -2.72 -0.97
C SER A 20 5.94 -1.83 -1.28
N SER A 21 7.13 -2.41 -1.46
CA SER A 21 8.32 -1.63 -1.85
C SER A 21 8.15 -1.01 -3.25
N LEU A 22 7.62 -1.76 -4.21
CA LEU A 22 7.32 -1.25 -5.55
C LEU A 22 6.26 -0.14 -5.52
N LEU A 23 5.13 -0.38 -4.85
CA LEU A 23 4.02 0.58 -4.79
C LEU A 23 4.37 1.83 -3.99
N SER A 24 5.17 1.68 -2.92
CA SER A 24 5.74 2.81 -2.19
C SER A 24 6.66 3.65 -3.09
N GLY A 25 7.58 3.01 -3.81
CA GLY A 25 8.48 3.70 -4.75
C GLY A 25 7.72 4.46 -5.84
N PHE A 26 6.72 3.82 -6.45
CA PHE A 26 5.81 4.46 -7.40
C PHE A 26 5.10 5.68 -6.79
N SER A 27 4.53 5.53 -5.59
CA SER A 27 3.81 6.62 -4.91
C SER A 27 4.72 7.80 -4.61
N ILE A 28 5.95 7.56 -4.13
CA ILE A 28 6.94 8.61 -3.86
C ILE A 28 7.34 9.33 -5.16
N ALA A 29 7.52 8.60 -6.26
CA ALA A 29 7.83 9.20 -7.56
C ALA A 29 6.70 10.11 -8.07
N VAL A 30 5.44 9.68 -7.92
CA VAL A 30 4.27 10.51 -8.25
C VAL A 30 4.23 11.75 -7.36
N LEU A 31 4.45 11.60 -6.06
CA LEU A 31 4.50 12.70 -5.09
C LEU A 31 5.56 13.74 -5.45
N ALA A 32 6.79 13.30 -5.75
CA ALA A 32 7.88 14.18 -6.15
C ALA A 32 7.56 14.96 -7.44
N ASN A 33 7.00 14.28 -8.45
CA ASN A 33 6.58 14.94 -9.69
C ASN A 33 5.49 16.00 -9.45
N LEU A 34 4.54 15.74 -8.54
CA LEU A 34 3.50 16.70 -8.19
C LEU A 34 4.05 17.91 -7.46
N LEU A 35 5.01 17.71 -6.55
CA LEU A 35 5.68 18.80 -5.81
C LEU A 35 6.49 19.72 -6.72
N VAL A 36 7.14 19.16 -7.74
CA VAL A 36 7.91 19.94 -8.73
C VAL A 36 6.98 20.62 -9.76
N SER A 37 5.77 20.09 -9.97
CA SER A 37 4.80 20.71 -10.88
C SER A 37 4.26 22.01 -10.28
N ASN A 38 4.34 23.12 -11.03
CA ASN A 38 3.75 24.42 -10.65
C ASN A 38 2.21 24.43 -10.83
N THR A 39 1.52 23.42 -10.29
CA THR A 39 0.09 23.19 -10.51
C THR A 39 -0.73 23.55 -9.27
N GLU A 40 -1.22 24.78 -9.16
CA GLU A 40 -2.02 25.24 -8.00
C GLU A 40 -3.50 24.76 -8.00
N LYS A 41 -3.82 23.73 -8.77
CA LYS A 41 -5.20 23.23 -8.84
C LYS A 41 -5.56 22.51 -7.53
N ARG A 42 -6.75 22.79 -6.99
CA ARG A 42 -7.29 22.08 -5.80
C ARG A 42 -7.19 20.56 -5.92
N ILE A 43 -7.39 20.01 -7.12
CA ILE A 43 -7.33 18.58 -7.39
C ILE A 43 -5.90 18.03 -7.21
N SER A 44 -4.88 18.75 -7.69
CA SER A 44 -3.48 18.35 -7.51
C SER A 44 -3.10 18.27 -6.03
N ASN A 45 -3.62 19.17 -5.18
CA ASN A 45 -3.40 19.12 -3.74
C ASN A 45 -4.07 17.89 -3.08
N HIS A 46 -5.26 17.48 -3.54
CA HIS A 46 -5.90 16.25 -3.04
C HIS A 46 -5.11 15.01 -3.45
N ILE A 47 -4.67 14.95 -4.71
CA ILE A 47 -3.82 13.89 -5.24
C ILE A 47 -2.53 13.77 -4.41
N LEU A 48 -1.89 14.90 -4.10
CA LEU A 48 -0.70 14.95 -3.26
C LEU A 48 -0.95 14.30 -1.89
N LYS A 49 -2.00 14.72 -1.18
CA LYS A 49 -2.37 14.15 0.14
C LYS A 49 -2.62 12.64 0.07
N VAL A 50 -3.41 12.20 -0.90
CA VAL A 50 -3.75 10.78 -1.08
C VAL A 50 -2.51 9.96 -1.42
N THR A 51 -1.61 10.48 -2.27
CA THR A 51 -0.36 9.82 -2.64
C THR A 51 0.57 9.67 -1.44
N THR A 52 0.68 10.70 -0.59
CA THR A 52 1.46 10.64 0.65
C THR A 52 0.91 9.57 1.60
N ILE A 53 -0.42 9.48 1.74
CA ILE A 53 -1.07 8.44 2.55
C ILE A 53 -0.75 7.05 2.00
N ALA A 54 -0.86 6.85 0.68
CA ALA A 54 -0.54 5.58 0.04
C ALA A 54 0.92 5.17 0.29
N ALA A 55 1.87 6.07 0.05
CA ALA A 55 3.30 5.83 0.28
C ALA A 55 3.58 5.45 1.75
N ALA A 56 3.04 6.20 2.71
CA ALA A 56 3.20 5.91 4.13
C ALA A 56 2.63 4.53 4.51
N CYS A 57 1.44 4.18 4.01
CA CYS A 57 0.81 2.89 4.26
C CYS A 57 1.64 1.71 3.71
N PHE A 58 2.18 1.84 2.50
CA PHE A 58 3.04 0.80 1.92
C PHE A 58 4.39 0.70 2.65
N LEU A 59 4.97 1.80 3.13
CA LEU A 59 6.16 1.75 3.99
C LEU A 59 5.89 1.05 5.33
N ILE A 60 4.76 1.33 5.97
CA ILE A 60 4.37 0.64 7.21
C ILE A 60 4.25 -0.87 6.95
N THR A 61 3.60 -1.25 5.86
CA THR A 61 3.47 -2.66 5.45
C THR A 61 4.85 -3.30 5.22
N LEU A 62 5.73 -2.61 4.48
CA LEU A 62 7.08 -3.06 4.19
C LEU A 62 7.84 -3.40 5.48
N PHE A 63 7.91 -2.46 6.42
CA PHE A 63 8.65 -2.69 7.67
C PHE A 63 7.98 -3.71 8.59
N ALA A 64 6.64 -3.74 8.64
CA ALA A 64 5.92 -4.75 9.42
C ALA A 64 6.18 -6.17 8.90
N MET A 65 6.19 -6.36 7.58
CA MET A 65 6.44 -7.66 6.96
C MET A 65 7.92 -8.04 7.04
N THR A 66 8.85 -7.09 6.89
CA THR A 66 10.29 -7.34 7.13
C THR A 66 10.53 -7.85 8.55
N LYS A 67 9.85 -7.26 9.55
CA LYS A 67 9.93 -7.75 10.93
C LYS A 67 9.44 -9.20 11.06
N ILE A 68 8.34 -9.56 10.39
CA ILE A 68 7.85 -10.94 10.36
C ILE A 68 8.88 -11.87 9.73
N VAL A 69 9.47 -11.51 8.58
CA VAL A 69 10.52 -12.32 7.94
C VAL A 69 11.69 -12.54 8.88
N MET A 70 12.21 -11.48 9.52
CA MET A 70 13.34 -11.59 10.45
C MET A 70 13.04 -12.53 11.62
N MET A 71 11.85 -12.43 12.21
CA MET A 71 11.45 -13.25 13.37
C MET A 71 11.10 -14.70 13.00
N THR A 72 10.73 -14.97 11.75
CA THR A 72 10.33 -16.32 11.29
C THR A 72 11.44 -17.06 10.55
N THR A 73 12.62 -16.45 10.39
CA THR A 73 13.76 -17.07 9.71
C THR A 73 14.59 -17.88 10.70
N ASP A 74 15.02 -19.07 10.28
CA ASP A 74 15.89 -19.94 11.07
C ASP A 74 17.20 -19.23 11.45
N GLY A 75 17.60 -19.36 12.71
CA GLY A 75 18.79 -18.68 13.24
C GLY A 75 18.50 -17.32 13.90
N PHE A 76 17.24 -16.92 14.04
CA PHE A 76 16.88 -15.76 14.88
C PHE A 76 17.24 -16.04 16.36
N PRO A 77 18.01 -15.17 17.02
CA PRO A 77 18.64 -15.48 18.31
C PRO A 77 17.69 -15.42 19.51
N LEU A 78 16.45 -14.95 19.34
CA LEU A 78 15.47 -14.80 20.42
C LEU A 78 14.34 -15.81 20.24
N ASN A 79 13.79 -16.31 21.35
CA ASN A 79 12.61 -17.15 21.33
C ASN A 79 11.40 -16.30 20.91
N VAL A 80 10.88 -16.53 19.71
CA VAL A 80 9.73 -15.80 19.18
C VAL A 80 8.45 -16.43 19.70
N ASP A 81 7.73 -15.68 20.53
CA ASP A 81 6.37 -16.04 20.87
C ASP A 81 5.40 -15.58 19.76
N SER A 82 4.38 -16.41 19.51
CA SER A 82 3.25 -16.15 18.62
C SER A 82 2.60 -14.77 18.85
N SER A 83 2.62 -14.28 20.11
CA SER A 83 2.07 -13.01 20.53
C SER A 83 2.81 -11.80 19.94
N GLU A 84 4.13 -11.88 19.76
CA GLU A 84 4.96 -10.79 19.22
C GLU A 84 4.72 -10.55 17.72
N LEU A 85 4.31 -11.60 17.01
CA LEU A 85 3.96 -11.54 15.59
C LEU A 85 2.57 -10.96 15.33
N ARG A 86 1.72 -10.85 16.36
CA ARG A 86 0.33 -10.39 16.19
C ARG A 86 0.26 -8.93 15.75
N LEU A 87 1.06 -8.06 16.37
CA LEU A 87 1.07 -6.62 16.05
C LEU A 87 1.53 -6.38 14.60
N PRO A 88 2.70 -6.87 14.14
CA PRO A 88 3.14 -6.70 12.76
C PRO A 88 2.16 -7.27 11.72
N LYS A 89 1.50 -8.41 12.02
CA LYS A 89 0.48 -8.99 11.13
C LYS A 89 -0.69 -8.04 10.93
N ILE A 90 -1.26 -7.54 12.03
CA ILE A 90 -2.44 -6.67 11.99
C ILE A 90 -2.09 -5.31 11.37
N THR A 91 -1.02 -4.66 11.84
CA THR A 91 -0.66 -3.34 11.34
C THR A 91 -0.22 -3.38 9.89
N GLY A 92 0.57 -4.39 9.50
CA GLY A 92 1.01 -4.57 8.12
C GLY A 92 -0.16 -4.86 7.17
N PHE A 93 -1.08 -5.75 7.56
CA PHE A 93 -2.24 -6.05 6.72
C PHE A 93 -3.20 -4.86 6.58
N LEU A 94 -3.53 -4.18 7.68
CA LEU A 94 -4.41 -3.00 7.63
C LEU A 94 -3.78 -1.86 6.83
N ALA A 95 -2.49 -1.59 7.04
CA ALA A 95 -1.78 -0.57 6.28
C ALA A 95 -1.77 -0.92 4.79
N PHE A 96 -1.54 -2.18 4.42
CA PHE A 96 -1.57 -2.61 3.02
C PHE A 96 -2.93 -2.33 2.38
N MET A 97 -4.02 -2.63 3.09
CA MET A 97 -5.38 -2.36 2.63
C MET A 97 -5.66 -0.88 2.45
N PHE A 98 -5.32 -0.05 3.43
CA PHE A 98 -5.45 1.41 3.31
C PHE A 98 -4.59 1.97 2.17
N GLY A 99 -3.40 1.40 1.94
CA GLY A 99 -2.53 1.74 0.81
C GLY A 99 -3.20 1.47 -0.54
N ILE A 100 -3.81 0.29 -0.71
CA ILE A 100 -4.55 -0.07 -1.93
C ILE A 100 -5.74 0.86 -2.15
N ILE A 101 -6.52 1.15 -1.10
CA ILE A 101 -7.66 2.07 -1.17
C ILE A 101 -7.18 3.47 -1.62
N ALA A 102 -6.14 3.99 -0.98
CA ALA A 102 -5.56 5.30 -1.31
C ALA A 102 -5.04 5.32 -2.76
N LEU A 103 -4.39 4.26 -3.22
CA LEU A 103 -3.91 4.14 -4.59
C LEU A 103 -5.06 4.11 -5.61
N SER A 104 -6.16 3.45 -5.30
CA SER A 104 -7.36 3.45 -6.16
C SER A 104 -7.97 4.86 -6.27
N VAL A 105 -8.06 5.59 -5.14
CA VAL A 105 -8.49 7.00 -5.13
C VAL A 105 -7.55 7.88 -5.96
N LEU A 106 -6.24 7.66 -5.86
CA LEU A 106 -5.24 8.36 -6.66
C LEU A 106 -5.51 8.17 -8.17
N ILE A 107 -5.73 6.93 -8.62
CA ILE A 107 -6.04 6.61 -10.02
C ILE A 107 -7.33 7.32 -10.44
N ALA A 108 -8.39 7.26 -9.63
CA ALA A 108 -9.67 7.89 -9.94
C ALA A 108 -9.55 9.42 -10.12
N LEU A 109 -8.75 10.08 -9.29
CA LEU A 109 -8.53 11.53 -9.30
C LEU A 109 -7.55 11.98 -10.39
N SER A 110 -6.61 11.14 -10.81
CA SER A 110 -5.51 11.50 -11.72
C SER A 110 -5.99 12.17 -13.02
N GLY A 111 -7.05 11.66 -13.66
CA GLY A 111 -7.56 12.18 -14.94
C GLY A 111 -8.16 13.57 -14.86
N TRP A 112 -8.60 14.00 -13.67
CA TRP A 112 -9.17 15.33 -13.45
C TRP A 112 -8.13 16.45 -13.49
N THR A 113 -6.84 16.13 -13.40
CA THR A 113 -5.76 17.11 -13.58
C THR A 113 -5.70 17.66 -15.01
N LYS A 114 -6.10 16.83 -15.99
CA LYS A 114 -6.00 17.11 -17.43
C LYS A 114 -7.28 17.68 -18.03
N SER A 115 -8.40 16.95 -17.97
CA SER A 115 -9.67 17.39 -18.56
C SER A 115 -10.87 16.68 -17.92
N ARG A 116 -12.08 17.24 -18.08
CA ARG A 116 -13.32 16.62 -17.57
C ARG A 116 -13.60 15.24 -18.20
N LYS A 117 -13.34 15.08 -19.50
CA LYS A 117 -13.55 13.80 -20.21
C LYS A 117 -12.60 12.72 -19.67
N THR A 118 -11.32 13.07 -19.49
CA THR A 118 -10.33 12.16 -18.91
C THR A 118 -10.64 11.83 -17.46
N GLY A 119 -11.08 12.80 -16.66
CA GLY A 119 -11.48 12.59 -15.26
C GLY A 119 -12.63 11.60 -15.11
N ILE A 120 -13.69 11.72 -15.92
CA ILE A 120 -14.80 10.76 -15.92
C ILE A 120 -14.30 9.35 -16.25
N PHE A 121 -13.47 9.21 -17.28
CA PHE A 121 -12.90 7.93 -17.66
C PHE A 121 -12.07 7.30 -16.53
N THR A 122 -11.13 8.05 -15.94
CA THR A 122 -10.28 7.50 -14.86
C THR A 122 -11.07 7.19 -13.60
N THR A 123 -12.12 7.96 -13.29
CA THR A 123 -13.00 7.66 -12.14
C THR A 123 -13.80 6.39 -12.37
N ILE A 124 -14.37 6.17 -13.55
CA ILE A 124 -15.08 4.92 -13.87
C ILE A 124 -14.14 3.72 -13.73
N ILE A 125 -12.94 3.79 -14.33
CA ILE A 125 -11.94 2.71 -14.23
C ILE A 125 -11.50 2.50 -12.77
N GLY A 126 -11.29 3.58 -12.02
CA GLY A 126 -10.92 3.52 -10.61
C GLY A 126 -11.98 2.83 -9.76
N VAL A 127 -13.26 3.16 -9.96
CA VAL A 127 -14.39 2.54 -9.25
C VAL A 127 -14.53 1.07 -9.62
N ILE A 128 -14.43 0.71 -10.91
CA ILE A 128 -14.49 -0.70 -11.34
C ILE A 128 -13.33 -1.48 -10.72
N THR A 129 -12.11 -0.93 -10.76
CA THR A 129 -10.93 -1.55 -10.14
C THR A 129 -11.13 -1.73 -8.64
N PHE A 130 -11.68 -0.73 -7.95
CA PHE A 130 -11.95 -0.81 -6.52
C PHE A 130 -12.96 -1.91 -6.18
N ILE A 131 -14.05 -2.01 -6.93
CA ILE A 131 -15.05 -3.08 -6.75
C ILE A 131 -14.42 -4.45 -7.01
N ALA A 132 -13.62 -4.58 -8.08
CA ALA A 132 -12.94 -5.83 -8.39
C ALA A 132 -11.97 -6.26 -7.27
N ILE A 133 -11.25 -5.30 -6.67
CA ILE A 133 -10.39 -5.57 -5.51
C ILE A 133 -11.22 -6.07 -4.34
N LEU A 134 -12.33 -5.41 -3.99
CA LEU A 134 -13.18 -5.83 -2.86
C LEU A 134 -13.79 -7.22 -3.02
N ILE A 135 -14.01 -7.67 -4.26
CA ILE A 135 -14.52 -9.03 -4.54
C ILE A 135 -13.44 -10.10 -4.37
N ASN A 136 -12.17 -9.78 -4.63
CA ASN A 136 -11.05 -10.73 -4.61
C ASN A 136 -10.25 -10.73 -3.30
N LEU A 137 -10.65 -9.90 -2.34
CA LEU A 137 -10.00 -9.74 -1.04
C LEU A 137 -10.75 -10.52 0.04
#